data_AF-A0A4S8P995-F1
#
_entry.id   AF-A0A4S8P995-F1
#
_cell.length_a   1.000
_cell.length_b   1.000
_cell.length_c   1.000
_cell.angle_alpha   90.00
_cell.angle_beta   90.00
_cell.angle_gamma   90.00
#
_symmetry.space_group_name_H-M   'P 1'
#
loop_
_entity.id
_entity.type
_entity.pdbx_description
1 polymer ?
#
loop_
_entity_poly.entity_id
_entity_poly.type
_entity_poly.pdbx_seq_one_letter_code
_entity_poly.pdbx_strand_id
1 'polypeptide(L)'
;MQFKALVWVDGRRLRFEPVLKQPRLRVILTGAEPVALGSVIRLDTGEPGLRVSAPLHVEWATEHLEAIVRHAADVWAEITHECEG
;
A
#
# COMPACT_ATOMS: atom_id res chain seq x y z
N MET A 1 13.26 6.15 4.73
CA MET A 1 11.95 5.57 4.35
C MET A 1 12.06 4.09 4.64
N GLN A 2 11.25 3.57 5.56
CA GLN A 2 11.38 2.18 6.02
C GLN A 2 10.54 1.29 5.11
N PHE A 3 11.19 0.30 4.49
CA PHE A 3 10.52 -0.73 3.73
C PHE A 3 9.92 -1.77 4.68
N LYS A 4 8.69 -2.23 4.40
CA LYS A 4 8.05 -3.27 5.23
C LYS A 4 7.67 -4.52 4.44
N ALA A 5 7.07 -4.40 3.26
CA ALA A 5 6.64 -5.58 2.50
C ALA A 5 6.68 -5.42 0.98
N LEU A 6 6.99 -6.53 0.29
CA LEU A 6 6.87 -6.70 -1.16
C LEU A 6 5.78 -7.73 -1.45
N VAL A 7 4.80 -7.36 -2.27
CA VAL A 7 3.66 -8.21 -2.62
C VAL A 7 3.47 -8.24 -4.12
N TRP A 8 3.05 -9.38 -4.67
CA TRP A 8 2.61 -9.49 -6.05
C TRP A 8 1.09 -9.37 -6.13
N VAL A 9 0.62 -8.47 -6.98
CA VAL A 9 -0.80 -8.32 -7.34
C VAL A 9 -0.86 -8.38 -8.84
N ASP A 10 -1.52 -9.42 -9.37
CA ASP A 10 -1.74 -9.64 -10.81
C ASP A 10 -0.54 -9.30 -11.70
N GLY A 11 0.59 -9.97 -11.46
CA GLY A 11 1.80 -9.79 -12.27
C GLY A 11 2.57 -8.48 -12.04
N ARG A 12 2.09 -7.58 -11.17
CA ARG A 12 2.82 -6.38 -10.73
C ARG A 12 3.30 -6.53 -9.31
N ARG A 13 4.53 -6.08 -9.06
CA ARG A 13 5.14 -6.13 -7.73
C ARG A 13 5.00 -4.77 -7.03
N LEU A 14 4.39 -4.79 -5.86
CA LEU A 14 4.12 -3.63 -5.02
C LEU A 14 5.02 -3.64 -3.80
N ARG A 15 5.53 -2.46 -3.47
CA ARG A 15 6.29 -2.17 -2.26
C ARG A 15 5.47 -1.27 -1.35
N PHE A 16 5.30 -1.70 -0.11
CA PHE A 16 4.63 -0.94 0.95
C PHE A 16 5.65 -0.32 1.90
N GLU A 17 5.52 0.98 2.13
CA GLU A 17 6.37 1.74 3.04
C GLU A 17 5.52 2.54 4.03
N PRO A 18 5.66 2.33 5.35
CA PRO A 18 5.00 3.17 6.34
C PRO A 18 5.42 4.63 6.24
N VAL A 19 4.42 5.50 6.42
CA VAL A 19 4.64 6.92 6.64
C VAL A 19 4.62 7.15 8.15
N LEU A 20 5.77 7.55 8.69
CA LEU A 20 5.92 7.73 10.13
C LEU A 20 4.84 8.64 10.70
N LYS A 21 4.27 8.22 11.84
CA LYS A 21 3.21 8.92 12.58
C LYS A 21 1.90 9.12 11.80
N GLN A 22 1.69 8.37 10.73
CA GLN A 22 0.45 8.39 9.96
C GLN A 22 -0.06 6.96 9.76
N PRO A 23 -1.37 6.72 9.87
CA PRO A 23 -1.98 5.42 9.59
C PRO A 23 -2.11 5.20 8.08
N ARG A 24 -0.95 5.19 7.41
CA ARG A 24 -0.84 5.20 5.95
C ARG A 24 0.40 4.46 5.48
N LEU A 25 0.22 3.63 4.46
CA LEU A 25 1.30 3.02 3.68
C LEU A 25 1.39 3.69 2.31
N ARG A 26 2.60 4.06 1.89
CA ARG A 26 2.87 4.43 0.50
C ARG A 26 2.97 3.16 -0.34
N VAL A 27 2.37 3.18 -1.52
CA VAL A 27 2.38 2.04 -2.47
C VAL A 27 3.20 2.42 -3.69
N ILE A 28 4.19 1.58 -4.00
CA ILE A 28 5.16 1.81 -5.07
C ILE A 28 5.19 0.56 -5.95
N LEU A 29 5.03 0.74 -7.25
CA LEU A 29 5.26 -0.30 -8.26
C LEU A 29 6.77 -0.46 -8.46
N THR A 30 7.28 -1.67 -8.28
CA THR A 30 8.69 -1.97 -8.55
C THR A 30 8.86 -2.39 -10.01
N GLY A 31 9.75 -1.73 -10.74
CA GLY A 31 10.04 -2.07 -12.15
C GLY A 31 9.05 -1.51 -13.17
N ALA A 32 8.20 -0.56 -12.78
CA ALA A 32 7.31 0.18 -13.69
C ALA A 32 7.53 1.68 -13.53
N GLU A 33 7.37 2.43 -14.62
CA GLU A 33 7.36 3.90 -14.61
C GLU A 33 5.96 4.43 -14.94
N PRO A 34 5.39 5.34 -14.15
CA PRO A 34 5.92 5.92 -12.91
C PRO A 34 5.91 4.90 -11.75
N VAL A 35 6.95 4.94 -10.92
CA VAL A 35 7.11 4.02 -9.78
C VAL A 35 6.08 4.22 -8.67
N ALA A 36 5.54 5.44 -8.51
CA ALA A 36 4.57 5.72 -7.45
C ALA A 36 3.17 5.30 -7.89
N LEU A 37 2.47 4.47 -7.11
CA LEU A 37 1.06 4.17 -7.34
C LEU A 37 0.16 5.14 -6.57
N GLY A 38 0.46 5.31 -5.27
CA GLY A 38 -0.37 6.10 -4.37
C GLY A 38 -0.14 5.78 -2.91
N SER A 39 -1.20 5.78 -2.11
CA SER A 39 -1.15 5.42 -0.70
C SER A 39 -2.44 4.76 -0.23
N VAL A 40 -2.33 3.75 0.65
CA VAL A 40 -3.48 3.24 1.41
C VAL A 40 -3.56 3.99 2.73
N ILE A 41 -4.70 4.60 3.00
CA ILE A 41 -4.96 5.46 4.16
C ILE A 41 -6.02 4.84 5.07
N ARG A 42 -6.20 5.42 6.28
CA ARG A 42 -7.18 4.98 7.28
C ARG A 42 -6.95 3.53 7.71
N LEU A 43 -5.68 3.13 7.79
CA LEU A 43 -5.30 1.77 8.21
C LEU A 43 -5.49 1.52 9.71
N ASP A 44 -5.69 2.59 10.48
CA ASP A 44 -6.10 2.57 11.88
C ASP A 44 -7.62 2.49 12.06
N THR A 45 -8.39 2.43 10.97
CA THR A 45 -9.84 2.29 11.01
C THR A 45 -10.28 0.97 10.38
N GLY A 46 -11.55 0.60 10.57
CA GLY A 46 -12.16 -0.53 9.88
C GLY A 46 -12.45 -0.29 8.39
N GLU A 47 -12.03 0.84 7.82
CA GLU A 47 -12.37 1.27 6.45
C GLU A 47 -11.13 1.79 5.68
N PRO A 48 -10.09 0.96 5.50
CA PRO A 48 -8.92 1.36 4.73
C PRO A 48 -9.28 1.63 3.27
N GLY A 49 -8.55 2.54 2.62
CA GLY A 49 -8.83 2.91 1.24
C GLY A 49 -7.60 3.33 0.45
N LEU A 50 -7.54 2.95 -0.82
CA LEU A 50 -6.48 3.34 -1.74
C LEU A 50 -6.75 4.73 -2.33
N ARG A 51 -5.79 5.64 -2.18
CA ARG A 51 -5.70 6.90 -2.94
C ARG A 51 -4.62 6.76 -4.00
N VAL A 52 -5.04 6.66 -5.26
CA VAL A 52 -4.13 6.62 -6.42
C VAL A 52 -3.66 8.05 -6.73
N SER A 53 -2.37 8.24 -6.94
CA SER A 53 -1.78 9.54 -7.27
C SER A 53 -1.08 9.56 -8.63
N ALA A 54 -0.95 8.41 -9.29
CA ALA A 54 -0.35 8.30 -10.62
C ALA A 54 -1.43 8.00 -11.67
N PRO A 55 -1.76 8.97 -12.55
CA PRO A 55 -2.80 8.81 -13.57
C PRO A 55 -2.61 7.57 -14.46
N LEU A 56 -1.36 7.25 -14.80
CA LEU A 56 -1.00 6.13 -15.68
C LEU A 56 -1.36 4.74 -15.13
N HIS A 57 -1.62 4.63 -13.82
CA HIS A 57 -1.94 3.34 -13.19
C HIS A 57 -3.34 3.32 -12.59
N VAL A 58 -4.18 4.34 -12.82
CA VAL A 58 -5.51 4.45 -12.19
C VAL A 58 -6.42 3.29 -12.56
N GLU A 59 -6.49 2.92 -13.83
CA GLU A 59 -7.35 1.84 -14.30
C GLU A 59 -6.99 0.52 -13.60
N TRP A 60 -5.73 0.11 -13.73
CA TRP A 60 -5.21 -1.09 -13.06
C TRP A 60 -5.38 -1.04 -11.54
N ALA A 61 -5.07 0.09 -10.90
CA ALA A 61 -5.22 0.24 -9.45
C ALA A 61 -6.68 0.16 -8.98
N THR A 62 -7.63 0.59 -9.82
CA THR A 62 -9.06 0.52 -9.53
C THR A 62 -9.55 -0.92 -9.65
N GLU A 63 -9.13 -1.64 -10.69
CA GLU A 63 -9.45 -3.06 -10.89
C GLU A 63 -8.94 -3.95 -9.75
N HIS A 64 -7.78 -3.63 -9.18
CA HIS A 64 -7.18 -4.41 -8.09
C HIS A 64 -7.25 -3.73 -6.71
N LEU A 65 -8.15 -2.76 -6.54
CA LEU A 65 -8.25 -1.95 -5.32
C LEU A 65 -8.36 -2.80 -4.06
N GLU A 66 -9.28 -3.77 -4.05
CA GLU A 66 -9.54 -4.61 -2.89
C GLU A 66 -8.31 -5.44 -2.49
N ALA A 67 -7.61 -6.00 -3.48
CA ALA A 67 -6.39 -6.76 -3.23
C ALA A 67 -5.28 -5.89 -2.64
N ILE A 68 -5.08 -4.68 -3.18
CA ILE A 68 -4.08 -3.72 -2.69
C ILE A 68 -4.40 -3.30 -1.24
N VAL A 69 -5.67 -2.98 -0.96
CA VAL A 69 -6.12 -2.55 0.36
C VAL A 69 -5.98 -3.67 1.38
N ARG A 70 -6.38 -4.91 1.04
CA ARG A 70 -6.23 -6.08 1.90
C ARG A 70 -4.76 -6.30 2.28
N HIS A 71 -3.87 -6.33 1.31
CA HIS A 71 -2.44 -6.49 1.57
C HIS A 71 -1.84 -5.35 2.39
N ALA A 72 -2.30 -4.11 2.18
CA ALA A 72 -1.87 -2.99 3.00
C ALA A 72 -2.34 -3.12 4.45
N ALA A 73 -3.56 -3.62 4.69
CA ALA A 73 -4.08 -3.88 6.03
C ALA A 73 -3.28 -4.99 6.74
N ASP A 74 -2.97 -6.08 6.04
CA ASP A 74 -2.13 -7.18 6.57
C ASP A 74 -0.76 -6.64 7.00
N VAL A 75 -0.08 -5.88 6.13
CA VAL A 75 1.22 -5.26 6.42
C VAL A 75 1.13 -4.27 7.58
N TRP A 76 0.04 -3.52 7.68
CA TRP A 76 -0.16 -2.58 8.77
C TRP A 76 -0.32 -3.30 10.11
N ALA A 77 -1.11 -4.37 10.16
CA ALA A 77 -1.31 -5.19 11.35
C ALA A 77 0.03 -5.77 11.87
N GLU A 78 0.89 -6.24 10.96
CA GLU A 78 2.24 -6.69 11.30
C GLU A 78 3.08 -5.58 11.94
N ILE A 79 3.07 -4.37 11.34
CA ILE A 79 3.82 -3.22 11.86
C ILE A 79 3.33 -2.80 13.25
N THR A 80 2.02 -2.78 13.47
CA THR A 80 1.45 -2.36 14.76
C THR A 80 1.66 -3.41 15.84
N HIS A 81 1.58 -4.70 15.51
CA HIS A 81 1.86 -5.78 16.45
C HIS A 81 3.34 -5.79 16.89
N GLU A 82 4.28 -5.39 16.00
CA GLU A 82 5.69 -5.19 16.38
C GLU A 82 5.92 -4.02 17.36
N CYS A 83 4.97 -3.08 17.49
CA CYS A 83 5.11 -1.90 18.35
C CYS A 83 4.52 -2.07 19.76
N GLU A 84 3.79 -3.16 20.02
CA GLU A 84 3.14 -3.45 21.31
C GLU A 84 3.96 -4.37 22.24
N GLY A 85 5.16 -4.80 21.81
CA GLY A 85 6.12 -5.60 22.59
C GLY A 85 7.43 -4.87 22.87
#